data_AF-A0A257QQ19-F1
#
_entry.id   AF-A0A257QQ19-F1
#
_cell.length_a   1.000
_cell.length_b   1.000
_cell.length_c   1.000
_cell.angle_alpha   90.00
_cell.angle_beta   90.00
_cell.angle_gamma   90.00
#
_symmetry.space_group_name_H-M   'P 1'
#
loop_
_entity.id
_entity.type
_entity.pdbx_description
1 polymer ?
#
loop_
_entity_poly.entity_id
_entity_poly.type
_entity_poly.pdbx_seq_one_letter_code
_entity_poly.pdbx_strand_id
1 'polypeptide(L)'
;FLNGTIYLRREAVRRMLWERRGKDKEEAVEAQCEAIILHELGEGMAGDALGGWEAMLLESSGKTEIVLRAVRDLLADCLSTLPVLIERQDEDSLHFYFEMLSGMRRDLFPKAVEAYQTWIASGDVSPILDAACEGSVHWLQVGRRFIETHEREGGILLEDWSEFRL
;
A
#
# COMPACT_ATOMS: atom_id res chain seq x y z
N PHE A 1 9.88 -22.00 0.74
CA PHE A 1 9.98 -21.23 -0.51
C PHE A 1 9.72 -19.73 -0.28
N LEU A 2 8.62 -19.30 0.35
CA LEU A 2 8.37 -17.89 0.69
C LEU A 2 9.49 -17.19 1.50
N ASN A 3 10.03 -17.83 2.54
CA ASN A 3 11.09 -17.22 3.37
C ASN A 3 12.39 -16.90 2.60
N GLY A 4 12.73 -17.70 1.59
CA GLY A 4 13.92 -17.46 0.77
C GLY A 4 13.74 -16.28 -0.18
N THR A 5 12.55 -16.13 -0.77
CA THR A 5 12.22 -15.01 -1.65
C THR A 5 12.15 -13.70 -0.87
N ILE A 6 11.51 -13.70 0.31
CA ILE A 6 11.43 -12.51 1.19
C ILE A 6 12.84 -12.08 1.62
N TYR A 7 13.71 -13.03 1.99
CA TYR A 7 15.10 -12.73 2.35
C TYR A 7 15.91 -12.12 1.19
N LEU A 8 15.78 -12.68 -0.02
CA LEU A 8 16.48 -12.16 -1.20
C LEU A 8 15.99 -10.75 -1.57
N ARG A 9 14.70 -10.48 -1.43
CA ARG A 9 14.15 -9.14 -1.68
C ARG A 9 14.57 -8.14 -0.60
N ARG A 10 14.59 -8.54 0.68
CA ARG A 10 15.12 -7.71 1.77
C ARG A 10 16.56 -7.26 1.52
N GLU A 11 17.43 -8.20 1.18
CA GLU A 11 18.84 -7.91 0.92
C GLU A 11 19.02 -7.04 -0.34
N ALA A 12 18.20 -7.24 -1.37
CA ALA A 12 18.21 -6.41 -2.58
C ALA A 12 17.75 -4.97 -2.31
N VAL A 13 16.64 -4.79 -1.58
CA VAL A 13 16.11 -3.48 -1.19
C VAL A 13 17.11 -2.76 -0.27
N ARG A 14 17.69 -3.46 0.71
CA ARG A 14 18.72 -2.91 1.60
C ARG A 14 19.92 -2.37 0.83
N ARG A 15 20.45 -3.14 -0.12
CA ARG A 15 21.57 -2.69 -0.96
C ARG A 15 21.20 -1.48 -1.81
N MET A 16 20.03 -1.48 -2.43
CA MET A 16 19.53 -0.35 -3.22
C MET A 16 19.45 0.94 -2.39
N LEU A 17 18.94 0.86 -1.17
CA LEU A 17 18.78 2.02 -0.28
C LEU A 17 20.13 2.50 0.29
N TRP A 18 21.01 1.55 0.64
CA TRP A 18 22.37 1.82 1.10
C TRP A 18 23.19 2.59 0.05
N GLU A 19 23.12 2.18 -1.21
CA GLU A 19 23.80 2.85 -2.33
C GLU A 19 23.29 4.28 -2.56
N ARG A 20 22.01 4.55 -2.27
CA ARG A 20 21.39 5.87 -2.48
C ARG A 20 21.69 6.89 -1.38
N ARG A 21 21.89 6.49 -0.13
CA ARG A 21 21.94 7.43 1.02
C ARG A 21 23.25 7.43 1.84
N GLY A 22 24.18 6.50 1.59
CA GLY A 22 25.47 6.45 2.29
C GLY A 22 25.39 5.84 3.71
N LYS A 23 26.56 5.57 4.31
CA LYS A 23 26.75 4.70 5.49
C LYS A 23 26.16 5.20 6.83
N ASP A 24 25.80 6.47 6.97
CA ASP A 24 25.50 7.08 8.28
C ASP A 24 24.05 6.88 8.77
N LYS A 25 23.23 6.07 8.10
CA LYS A 25 21.80 5.90 8.43
C LYS A 25 21.29 4.46 8.28
N GLU A 26 22.01 3.50 8.85
CA GLU A 26 21.66 2.07 8.79
C GLU A 26 20.25 1.79 9.34
N GLU A 27 19.86 2.43 10.45
CA GLU A 27 18.51 2.33 11.02
C GLU A 27 17.43 2.85 10.06
N ALA A 28 17.65 4.01 9.43
CA ALA A 28 16.70 4.55 8.45
C ALA A 28 16.60 3.67 7.20
N VAL A 29 17.69 3.01 6.79
CA VAL A 29 17.66 2.04 5.69
C VAL A 29 16.86 0.81 6.08
N GLU A 30 17.00 0.31 7.30
CA GLU A 30 16.26 -0.86 7.78
C GLU A 30 14.76 -0.57 7.87
N ALA A 31 14.37 0.57 8.43
CA ALA A 31 12.97 1.00 8.51
C ALA A 31 12.32 1.11 7.10
N GLN A 32 13.08 1.61 6.14
CA GLN A 32 12.66 1.70 4.74
C GLN A 32 12.51 0.32 4.09
N CYS A 33 13.43 -0.61 4.37
CA CYS A 33 13.34 -1.98 3.88
C CYS A 33 12.08 -2.67 4.40
N GLU A 34 11.81 -2.54 5.69
CA GLU A 34 10.69 -3.24 6.33
C GLU A 34 9.35 -2.80 5.72
N ALA A 35 9.11 -1.48 5.57
CA ALA A 35 7.90 -0.98 4.95
C ALA A 35 7.74 -1.47 3.50
N ILE A 36 8.82 -1.51 2.72
CA ILE A 36 8.79 -2.00 1.32
C ILE A 36 8.50 -3.50 1.27
N ILE A 37 9.12 -4.31 2.13
CA ILE A 37 8.90 -5.76 2.16
C ILE A 37 7.46 -6.08 2.53
N LEU A 38 6.91 -5.39 3.52
CA LEU A 38 5.52 -5.58 3.93
C LEU A 38 4.55 -5.15 2.84
N HIS A 39 4.86 -4.10 2.10
CA HIS A 39 4.09 -3.68 0.93
C HIS A 39 4.09 -4.76 -0.15
N GLU A 40 5.26 -5.29 -0.53
CA GLU A 40 5.35 -6.36 -1.53
C GLU A 40 4.62 -7.65 -1.10
N LEU A 41 4.66 -7.98 0.20
CA LEU A 41 3.87 -9.09 0.76
C LEU A 41 2.37 -8.79 0.60
N GLY A 42 1.97 -7.56 0.93
CA GLY A 42 0.60 -7.08 0.79
C GLY A 42 0.12 -7.13 -0.66
N GLU A 43 0.96 -6.81 -1.65
CA GLU A 43 0.60 -6.89 -3.08
C GLU A 43 0.26 -8.34 -3.47
N GLY A 44 1.02 -9.31 -2.96
CA GLY A 44 0.72 -10.73 -3.14
C GLY A 44 -0.65 -11.10 -2.53
N MET A 45 -0.91 -10.66 -1.30
CA MET A 45 -2.19 -10.90 -0.63
C MET A 45 -3.37 -10.24 -1.36
N ALA A 46 -3.19 -9.01 -1.84
CA ALA A 46 -4.18 -8.28 -2.61
C ALA A 46 -4.48 -8.98 -3.95
N GLY A 47 -3.43 -9.45 -4.65
CA GLY A 47 -3.56 -10.22 -5.88
C GLY A 47 -4.37 -11.50 -5.69
N ASP A 48 -4.07 -12.26 -4.64
CA ASP A 48 -4.81 -13.48 -4.27
C ASP A 48 -6.27 -13.17 -3.91
N ALA A 49 -6.52 -12.07 -3.18
CA ALA A 49 -7.86 -11.71 -2.72
C ALA A 49 -8.78 -11.17 -3.84
N LEU A 50 -8.20 -10.52 -4.84
CA LEU A 50 -8.93 -9.92 -5.95
C LEU A 50 -9.17 -10.92 -7.08
N GLY A 51 -8.15 -11.68 -7.49
CA GLY A 51 -8.22 -12.58 -8.64
C GLY A 51 -8.42 -11.83 -9.97
N GLY A 52 -7.78 -12.27 -11.06
CA GLY A 52 -7.92 -11.63 -12.38
C GLY A 52 -7.35 -10.20 -12.51
N TRP A 53 -6.88 -9.61 -11.41
CA TRP A 53 -6.39 -8.24 -11.35
C TRP A 53 -5.28 -7.91 -12.33
N GLU A 54 -4.28 -8.79 -12.44
CA GLU A 54 -3.14 -8.57 -13.35
C GLU A 54 -3.57 -8.56 -14.82
N ALA A 55 -4.55 -9.38 -15.21
CA ALA A 55 -5.06 -9.39 -16.57
C ALA A 55 -5.79 -8.07 -16.88
N MET A 56 -6.68 -7.63 -16.00
CA MET A 56 -7.37 -6.35 -16.10
C MET A 56 -6.39 -5.17 -16.15
N LEU A 57 -5.35 -5.20 -15.31
CA LEU A 57 -4.35 -4.13 -15.24
C LEU A 57 -3.54 -4.02 -16.55
N LEU A 58 -3.17 -5.15 -17.18
CA LEU A 58 -2.47 -5.19 -18.46
C LEU A 58 -3.27 -4.61 -19.63
N GLU A 59 -4.60 -4.65 -19.54
CA GLU A 59 -5.51 -4.08 -20.55
C GLU A 59 -5.85 -2.61 -20.27
N SER A 60 -5.51 -2.11 -19.08
CA SER A 60 -5.74 -0.73 -18.68
C SER A 60 -4.58 0.18 -19.10
N SER A 61 -4.85 1.48 -19.22
CA SER A 61 -3.79 2.48 -19.49
C SER A 61 -4.16 3.86 -18.96
N GLY A 62 -3.17 4.75 -18.92
CA GLY A 62 -3.36 6.15 -18.57
C GLY A 62 -3.88 6.35 -17.14
N LYS A 63 -4.92 7.17 -16.98
CA LYS A 63 -5.47 7.48 -15.64
C LYS A 63 -6.10 6.27 -14.97
N THR A 64 -6.78 5.42 -15.73
CA THR A 64 -7.37 4.18 -15.20
C THR A 64 -6.30 3.32 -14.55
N GLU A 65 -5.19 3.06 -15.26
CA GLU A 65 -4.09 2.24 -14.71
C GLU A 65 -3.55 2.82 -13.40
N ILE A 66 -3.37 4.15 -13.33
CA ILE A 66 -2.87 4.84 -12.13
C ILE A 66 -3.81 4.61 -10.93
N VAL A 67 -5.12 4.74 -11.14
CA VAL A 67 -6.13 4.53 -10.09
C VAL A 67 -6.18 3.07 -9.67
N LEU A 68 -6.17 2.13 -10.63
CA LEU A 68 -6.15 0.70 -10.33
C LEU A 68 -4.93 0.34 -9.48
N ARG A 69 -3.72 0.71 -9.91
CA ARG A 69 -2.50 0.47 -9.11
C ARG A 69 -2.63 1.03 -7.71
N ALA A 70 -3.09 2.27 -7.58
CA ALA A 70 -3.26 2.89 -6.27
C ALA A 70 -4.24 2.13 -5.38
N VAL A 71 -5.38 1.64 -5.89
CA VAL A 71 -6.33 0.85 -5.11
C VAL A 71 -5.74 -0.48 -4.65
N ARG A 72 -5.02 -1.20 -5.53
CA ARG A 72 -4.34 -2.45 -5.15
C ARG A 72 -3.28 -2.20 -4.09
N ASP A 73 -2.48 -1.15 -4.28
CA ASP A 73 -1.40 -0.80 -3.36
C ASP A 73 -1.95 -0.37 -1.99
N LEU A 74 -3.06 0.36 -1.96
CA LEU A 74 -3.76 0.71 -0.72
C LEU A 74 -4.36 -0.51 -0.02
N LEU A 75 -4.91 -1.46 -0.77
CA LEU A 75 -5.35 -2.74 -0.21
C LEU A 75 -4.17 -3.53 0.39
N ALA A 76 -3.06 -3.62 -0.34
CA ALA A 76 -1.82 -4.25 0.14
C ALA A 76 -1.33 -3.64 1.46
N ASP A 77 -1.31 -2.31 1.52
CA ASP A 77 -0.87 -1.57 2.71
C ASP A 77 -1.81 -1.79 3.91
N CYS A 78 -3.11 -1.90 3.68
CA CYS A 78 -4.10 -2.17 4.74
C CYS A 78 -4.14 -3.63 5.19
N LEU A 79 -3.77 -4.58 4.33
CA LEU A 79 -3.72 -6.01 4.66
C LEU A 79 -2.42 -6.42 5.38
N SER A 80 -1.32 -5.71 5.11
CA SER A 80 0.02 -6.12 5.54
C SER A 80 0.80 -4.97 6.18
N THR A 81 1.17 -3.93 5.42
CA THR A 81 2.10 -2.87 5.86
C THR A 81 1.67 -2.23 7.17
N LEU A 82 0.51 -1.57 7.20
CA LEU A 82 0.04 -0.84 8.37
C LEU A 82 -0.19 -1.73 9.60
N PRO A 83 -0.98 -2.84 9.54
CA PRO A 83 -1.25 -3.62 10.73
C PRO A 83 0.02 -4.23 11.34
N VAL A 84 0.97 -4.68 10.50
CA VAL A 84 2.21 -5.29 11.00
C VAL A 84 3.15 -4.25 11.62
N LEU A 85 3.31 -3.07 11.01
CA LEU A 85 4.14 -2.00 11.59
C LEU A 85 3.57 -1.52 12.93
N ILE A 86 2.25 -1.40 13.05
CA ILE A 86 1.58 -1.02 14.29
C ILE A 86 1.73 -2.10 15.37
N GLU A 87 1.51 -3.38 15.03
CA GLU A 87 1.69 -4.50 15.96
C GLU A 87 3.11 -4.54 16.53
N ARG A 88 4.11 -4.25 15.69
CA ARG A 88 5.53 -4.22 16.07
C ARG A 88 5.97 -2.95 16.77
N GLN A 89 5.10 -1.93 16.84
CA GLN A 89 5.43 -0.60 17.35
C GLN A 89 6.63 0.03 16.61
N ASP A 90 6.72 -0.20 15.29
CA ASP A 90 7.83 0.27 14.45
C ASP A 90 7.54 1.69 13.92
N GLU A 91 7.73 2.67 14.78
CA GLU A 91 7.40 4.08 14.50
C GLU A 91 8.21 4.65 13.33
N ASP A 92 9.49 4.30 13.20
CA ASP A 92 10.35 4.80 12.12
C ASP A 92 9.86 4.33 10.75
N SER A 93 9.53 3.04 10.62
CA SER A 93 8.92 2.52 9.40
C SER A 93 7.54 3.11 9.13
N LEU A 94 6.76 3.38 10.18
CA LEU A 94 5.43 3.98 10.04
C LEU A 94 5.53 5.43 9.53
N HIS A 95 6.46 6.24 10.06
CA HIS A 95 6.75 7.57 9.54
C HIS A 95 7.20 7.52 8.08
N PHE A 96 8.09 6.58 7.74
CA PHE A 96 8.55 6.41 6.37
C PHE A 96 7.40 6.03 5.41
N TYR A 97 6.51 5.13 5.82
CA TYR A 97 5.31 4.79 5.04
C TYR A 97 4.49 6.04 4.71
N PHE A 98 4.22 6.90 5.70
CA PHE A 98 3.43 8.12 5.48
C PHE A 98 4.17 9.20 4.69
N GLU A 99 5.51 9.24 4.73
CA GLU A 99 6.32 10.05 3.81
C GLU A 99 6.14 9.58 2.35
N MET A 100 6.04 8.27 2.13
CA MET A 100 5.87 7.66 0.82
C MET A 100 4.43 7.68 0.29
N LEU A 101 3.44 7.88 1.16
CA LEU A 101 2.03 7.99 0.80
C LEU A 101 1.77 9.29 0.03
N SER A 102 1.86 9.20 -1.29
CA SER A 102 1.86 10.33 -2.23
C SER A 102 1.02 10.05 -3.48
N GLY A 103 0.80 11.09 -4.29
CA GLY A 103 0.07 10.98 -5.56
C GLY A 103 -1.33 10.42 -5.39
N MET A 104 -1.69 9.45 -6.24
CA MET A 104 -3.04 8.88 -6.27
C MET A 104 -3.41 8.14 -4.96
N ARG A 105 -2.46 7.46 -4.30
CA ARG A 105 -2.74 6.79 -3.02
C ARG A 105 -3.13 7.80 -1.94
N ARG A 106 -2.45 8.95 -1.90
CA ARG A 106 -2.78 10.04 -0.98
C ARG A 106 -4.11 10.71 -1.31
N ASP A 107 -4.42 10.88 -2.59
CA ASP A 107 -5.70 11.45 -3.03
C ASP A 107 -6.89 10.54 -2.71
N LEU A 108 -6.69 9.22 -2.82
CA LEU A 108 -7.71 8.21 -2.53
C LEU A 108 -7.89 7.95 -1.04
N PHE A 109 -6.86 8.15 -0.21
CA PHE A 109 -6.94 7.79 1.22
C PHE A 109 -6.71 8.96 2.18
N PRO A 110 -7.46 10.08 2.08
CA PRO A 110 -7.35 11.20 3.00
C PRO A 110 -7.51 10.79 4.48
N LYS A 111 -8.35 9.80 4.80
CA LYS A 111 -8.53 9.34 6.19
C LYS A 111 -7.24 8.83 6.83
N ALA A 112 -6.39 8.14 6.07
CA ALA A 112 -5.09 7.69 6.58
C ALA A 112 -4.15 8.88 6.88
N VAL A 113 -4.22 9.94 6.07
CA VAL A 113 -3.45 11.17 6.31
C VAL A 113 -3.91 11.88 7.58
N GLU A 114 -5.23 11.95 7.81
CA GLU A 114 -5.80 12.52 9.04
C GLU A 114 -5.41 11.69 10.27
N ALA A 115 -5.52 10.36 10.19
CA ALA A 115 -5.09 9.46 11.25
C ALA A 115 -3.61 9.62 11.60
N TYR A 116 -2.74 9.78 10.59
CA TYR A 116 -1.33 10.09 10.78
C TYR A 116 -1.13 11.41 11.52
N GLN A 117 -1.86 12.46 11.16
CA GLN A 117 -1.79 13.75 11.86
C GLN A 117 -2.23 13.64 13.32
N THR A 118 -3.27 12.86 13.61
CA THR A 118 -3.70 12.60 14.98
C THR A 118 -2.62 11.87 15.78
N TRP A 119 -1.98 10.86 15.19
CA TRP A 119 -0.87 10.17 15.85
C TRP A 119 0.28 11.12 16.17
N ILE A 120 0.72 11.97 15.21
CA ILE A 120 1.78 12.96 15.44
C ILE A 120 1.41 13.94 16.57
N ALA A 121 0.14 14.34 16.68
CA ALA A 121 -0.30 15.31 17.67
C ALA A 121 -0.51 14.73 19.07
N SER A 122 -0.89 13.46 19.18
CA SER A 122 -1.36 12.85 20.43
C SER A 122 -0.53 11.65 20.92
N GLY A 123 0.27 11.05 20.05
CA GLY A 123 0.91 9.76 20.28
C GLY A 123 -0.02 8.55 20.16
N ASP A 124 -1.31 8.74 19.91
CA ASP A 124 -2.27 7.64 19.74
C ASP A 124 -2.24 7.09 18.31
N VAL A 125 -1.76 5.84 18.17
CA VAL A 125 -1.67 5.13 16.88
C VAL A 125 -2.99 4.46 16.49
N SER A 126 -3.95 4.33 17.41
CA SER A 126 -5.22 3.61 17.20
C SER A 126 -6.00 4.11 15.98
N PRO A 127 -6.08 5.43 15.69
CA PRO A 127 -6.74 5.93 14.49
C PRO A 127 -6.13 5.40 13.18
N ILE A 128 -4.83 5.11 13.15
CA ILE A 128 -4.16 4.54 11.97
C ILE A 128 -4.58 3.08 11.80
N LEU A 129 -4.66 2.32 12.90
CA LEU A 129 -5.13 0.93 12.86
C LEU A 129 -6.59 0.86 12.42
N ASP A 130 -7.45 1.73 12.94
CA ASP A 130 -8.86 1.82 12.53
C ASP A 130 -8.98 2.14 11.04
N ALA A 131 -8.20 3.12 10.55
CA ALA A 131 -8.15 3.44 9.13
C ALA A 131 -7.67 2.25 8.29
N ALA A 132 -6.64 1.51 8.73
CA ALA A 132 -6.16 0.32 8.03
C ALA A 132 -7.22 -0.81 8.00
N CYS A 133 -7.92 -1.05 9.10
CA CYS A 133 -8.99 -2.04 9.16
C CYS A 133 -10.14 -1.68 8.22
N GLU A 134 -10.62 -0.44 8.26
CA GLU A 134 -11.66 0.04 7.34
C GLU A 134 -11.18 0.01 5.88
N GLY A 135 -9.95 0.48 5.62
CA GLY A 135 -9.32 0.47 4.31
C GLY A 135 -9.21 -0.92 3.72
N SER A 136 -8.88 -1.94 4.52
CA SER A 136 -8.81 -3.33 4.04
C SER A 136 -10.13 -3.83 3.45
N VAL A 137 -11.25 -3.44 4.07
CA VAL A 137 -12.59 -3.79 3.61
C VAL A 137 -12.98 -2.96 2.39
N HIS A 138 -12.78 -1.64 2.48
CA HIS A 138 -13.15 -0.70 1.44
C HIS A 138 -12.39 -0.95 0.13
N TRP A 139 -11.06 -1.05 0.18
CA TRP A 139 -10.23 -1.24 -1.01
C TRP A 139 -10.47 -2.60 -1.67
N LEU A 140 -10.79 -3.64 -0.89
CA LEU A 140 -11.21 -4.93 -1.43
C LEU A 140 -12.55 -4.81 -2.18
N GLN A 141 -13.51 -4.08 -1.63
CA GLN A 141 -14.80 -3.85 -2.29
C GLN A 141 -14.66 -3.03 -3.58
N VAL A 142 -13.88 -1.95 -3.55
CA VAL A 142 -13.57 -1.13 -4.72
C VAL A 142 -12.87 -1.97 -5.79
N GLY A 143 -11.85 -2.75 -5.41
CA GLY A 143 -11.14 -3.63 -6.34
C GLY A 143 -12.06 -4.68 -6.97
N ARG A 144 -12.94 -5.32 -6.19
CA ARG A 144 -13.92 -6.27 -6.73
C ARG A 144 -14.90 -5.63 -7.70
N ARG A 145 -15.38 -4.41 -7.41
CA ARG A 145 -16.21 -3.64 -8.35
C ARG A 145 -15.52 -3.43 -9.69
N PHE A 146 -14.22 -3.15 -9.68
CA PHE A 146 -13.46 -3.02 -10.92
C PHE A 146 -13.40 -4.33 -11.70
N ILE A 147 -13.05 -5.45 -11.05
CA ILE A 147 -13.05 -6.78 -11.70
C ILE A 147 -14.41 -7.09 -12.31
N GLU A 148 -15.50 -6.94 -11.54
CA GLU A 148 -16.86 -7.20 -12.02
C GLU A 148 -17.24 -6.31 -13.21
N THR A 149 -16.78 -5.06 -13.22
CA THR A 149 -17.02 -4.12 -14.33
C THR A 149 -16.23 -4.54 -15.56
N HIS A 150 -14.95 -4.87 -15.40
CA HIS A 150 -14.10 -5.37 -16.48
C HIS A 150 -14.66 -6.64 -17.12
N GLU A 151 -15.09 -7.62 -16.32
CA GLU A 151 -15.67 -8.87 -16.81
C GLU A 151 -16.99 -8.63 -17.57
N ARG A 152 -17.81 -7.68 -17.12
CA ARG A 152 -19.10 -7.35 -17.75
C ARG A 152 -18.92 -6.56 -19.04
N GLU A 153 -17.96 -5.64 -19.09
CA GLU A 153 -17.86 -4.61 -20.13
C GLU A 153 -16.66 -4.80 -21.08
N GLY A 154 -15.75 -5.74 -20.75
CA GLY A 154 -14.53 -6.02 -21.52
C GLY A 154 -13.45 -4.94 -21.40
N GLY A 155 -13.53 -4.10 -20.36
CA GLY A 155 -12.62 -2.97 -20.15
C GLY A 155 -13.06 -2.09 -18.97
N ILE A 156 -12.18 -1.18 -18.54
CA ILE A 156 -12.51 -0.13 -17.57
C ILE A 156 -12.03 1.21 -18.10
N LEU A 157 -12.90 2.22 -18.02
CA LEU A 157 -12.54 3.61 -18.25
C LEU A 157 -12.96 4.46 -17.05
N LEU A 158 -11.98 5.03 -16.34
CA LEU A 158 -12.22 5.92 -15.21
C LEU A 158 -11.94 7.37 -15.62
N GLU A 159 -12.98 8.20 -15.57
CA GLU A 159 -12.87 9.66 -15.73
C GLU A 159 -12.87 10.40 -14.39
N ASP A 160 -13.53 9.82 -13.38
CA ASP A 160 -13.58 10.29 -12.00
C ASP A 160 -13.38 9.10 -11.05
N TRP A 161 -12.68 9.35 -9.94
CA TRP A 161 -12.37 8.39 -8.88
C TRP A 161 -12.69 8.94 -7.48
N SER A 162 -13.28 10.14 -7.42
CA SER A 162 -13.63 10.80 -6.16
C SER A 162 -14.57 9.96 -5.29
N GLU A 163 -15.45 9.15 -5.92
CA GLU A 163 -16.35 8.24 -5.23
C GLU A 163 -15.64 7.09 -4.48
N PHE A 164 -14.38 6.80 -4.81
CA PHE A 164 -13.61 5.74 -4.17
C PHE A 164 -12.82 6.23 -2.96
N ARG A 165 -12.83 7.53 -2.66
CA ARG A 165 -12.05 8.07 -1.55
C ARG A 165 -12.52 7.53 -0.21
N LEU A 166 -11.56 7.29 0.68
CA LEU A 166 -11.77 6.94 2.08
C LEU A 166 -11.07 7.95 2.99
#